data_AF-A0A6J0AN00-F1
#
_entry.id   AF-A0A6J0AN00-F1
#
_cell.length_a   1.000
_cell.length_b   1.000
_cell.length_c   1.000
_cell.angle_alpha   90.00
_cell.angle_beta   90.00
_cell.angle_gamma   90.00
#
_symmetry.space_group_name_H-M   'P 1'
#
loop_
_entity.id
_entity.type
_entity.pdbx_description
1 polymer ?
#
loop_
_entity_poly.entity_id
_entity_poly.type
_entity_poly.pdbx_seq_one_letter_code
_entity_poly.pdbx_strand_id
1 'polypeptide(L)'
;MCHAHSKGARVVLKGDVSVKDIKNATFRASWIAKQVQLAKTQHMDGINLDIEQEVQRSSPEYYALTALVKETTDTFHREIKGSQVTFDVPWSSNCVGGRCYNYTEIAYACDFLFVMSYDERSLPWSQCIAGANSPYTQTLTGYEDYIKIGISPKKLVMGIPWYGVDYTCQNLSKDHVCTTAKHPCKDAVHQQVPYKLIMKQVNNSPSKSLWDKSQQSPYYHYQDKAGHFHQVWYDNPQSISLKAAYVQNRGLLGIGMWHANCLDYSEDATAKKQTEEMWKALRKKL
;
A
#
# COMPACT_ATOMS: atom_id res chain seq x y z
N MET A 1 16.03 12.57 -10.74
CA MET A 1 17.25 11.76 -10.50
C MET A 1 18.30 12.53 -9.73
N CYS A 2 19.05 13.45 -10.34
CA CYS A 2 20.17 14.14 -9.64
C CYS A 2 19.78 14.80 -8.31
N HIS A 3 18.59 15.42 -8.22
CA HIS A 3 18.11 16.00 -6.96
C HIS A 3 17.84 14.94 -5.88
N ALA A 4 17.26 13.79 -6.24
CA ALA A 4 17.01 12.71 -5.28
C ALA A 4 18.34 12.14 -4.75
N HIS A 5 19.28 11.87 -5.65
CA HIS A 5 20.61 11.38 -5.31
C HIS A 5 21.41 12.37 -4.45
N SER A 6 21.32 13.68 -4.72
CA SER A 6 21.97 14.70 -3.87
C SER A 6 21.39 14.78 -2.46
N LYS A 7 20.23 14.16 -2.22
CA LYS A 7 19.62 13.97 -0.90
C LYS A 7 19.82 12.56 -0.33
N GLY A 8 20.62 11.71 -0.98
CA GLY A 8 20.86 10.33 -0.57
C GLY A 8 19.66 9.40 -0.76
N ALA A 9 18.64 9.82 -1.51
CA ALA A 9 17.49 8.99 -1.82
C ALA A 9 17.79 8.08 -3.02
N ARG A 10 17.42 6.80 -2.90
CA ARG A 10 17.41 5.86 -4.02
C ARG A 10 16.11 6.03 -4.82
N VAL A 11 16.21 5.92 -6.13
CA VAL A 11 15.06 5.94 -7.04
C VAL A 11 15.13 4.69 -7.90
N VAL A 12 14.10 3.84 -7.83
CA VAL A 12 14.02 2.58 -8.55
C VAL A 12 12.96 2.63 -9.64
N LEU A 13 13.11 1.79 -10.66
CA LEU A 13 12.06 1.60 -11.68
C LEU A 13 10.82 0.96 -11.04
N LYS A 14 9.65 1.22 -11.63
CA LYS A 14 8.49 0.34 -11.47
C LYS A 14 8.55 -0.74 -12.55
N GLY A 15 8.53 -2.01 -12.16
CA GLY A 15 8.44 -3.15 -13.05
C GLY A 15 7.07 -3.82 -12.96
N ASP A 16 6.41 -4.03 -14.09
CA ASP A 16 5.18 -4.80 -14.21
C ASP A 16 5.26 -5.63 -15.50
N VAL A 17 4.76 -6.86 -15.44
CA VAL A 17 4.80 -7.82 -16.54
C VAL A 17 3.73 -8.90 -16.35
N SER A 18 3.18 -9.37 -17.46
CA SER A 18 2.17 -10.44 -17.50
C SER A 18 2.69 -11.74 -16.87
N VAL A 19 1.95 -12.29 -15.90
CA VAL A 19 2.30 -13.58 -15.28
C VAL A 19 2.23 -14.75 -16.27
N LYS A 20 1.48 -14.59 -17.36
CA LYS A 20 1.40 -15.59 -18.42
C LYS A 20 2.68 -15.66 -19.24
N ASP A 21 3.31 -14.51 -19.50
CA ASP A 21 4.48 -14.41 -20.39
C ASP A 21 5.75 -14.88 -19.68
N ILE A 22 5.87 -14.60 -18.38
CA ILE A 22 7.05 -14.97 -17.58
C ILE A 22 7.24 -16.47 -17.39
N LYS A 23 6.26 -17.31 -17.78
CA LYS A 23 6.47 -18.76 -17.88
C LYS A 23 7.60 -19.12 -18.84
N ASN A 24 7.80 -18.32 -19.89
CA ASN A 24 8.89 -18.51 -20.83
C ASN A 24 10.19 -17.89 -20.28
N ALA A 25 11.20 -18.72 -20.00
CA ALA A 25 12.48 -18.27 -19.46
C ALA A 25 13.24 -17.30 -20.40
N THR A 26 13.17 -17.51 -21.72
CA THR A 26 13.78 -16.60 -22.71
C THR A 26 13.10 -15.24 -22.69
N PHE A 27 11.77 -15.22 -22.49
CA PHE A 27 11.03 -13.97 -22.30
C PHE A 27 11.48 -13.26 -21.03
N ARG A 28 11.56 -13.96 -19.88
CA ARG A 28 12.06 -13.36 -18.62
C ARG A 28 13.44 -12.75 -18.82
N ALA A 29 14.40 -13.49 -19.36
CA ALA A 29 15.76 -13.00 -19.61
C ALA A 29 15.77 -11.74 -20.50
N SER A 30 14.98 -11.73 -21.56
CA SER A 30 14.87 -10.58 -22.48
C SER A 30 14.23 -9.36 -21.81
N TRP A 31 13.19 -9.57 -21.00
CA TRP A 31 12.54 -8.50 -20.26
C TRP A 31 13.49 -7.92 -19.19
N ILE A 32 14.15 -8.77 -18.40
CA ILE A 32 15.12 -8.35 -17.37
C ILE A 32 16.26 -7.55 -17.99
N ALA A 33 16.82 -8.00 -19.11
CA ALA A 33 17.89 -7.27 -19.81
C ALA A 33 17.43 -5.86 -20.25
N LYS A 34 16.18 -5.73 -20.72
CA LYS A 34 15.59 -4.42 -21.06
C LYS A 34 15.45 -3.53 -19.82
N GLN A 35 14.98 -4.08 -18.69
CA GLN A 35 14.84 -3.31 -17.45
C GLN A 35 16.20 -2.83 -16.91
N VAL A 36 17.23 -3.68 -16.96
CA VAL A 36 18.59 -3.27 -16.57
C VAL A 36 19.11 -2.17 -17.48
N GLN A 37 18.93 -2.28 -18.79
CA GLN A 37 19.37 -1.24 -19.71
C GLN A 37 18.64 0.08 -19.45
N LEU A 38 17.32 0.02 -19.20
CA LEU A 38 16.53 1.19 -18.84
C LEU A 38 17.02 1.83 -17.54
N ALA A 39 17.26 1.02 -16.50
CA ALA A 39 17.78 1.49 -15.22
C ALA A 39 19.14 2.18 -15.38
N LYS A 40 20.07 1.58 -16.13
CA LYS A 40 21.38 2.19 -16.43
C LYS A 40 21.23 3.52 -17.16
N THR A 41 20.36 3.57 -18.19
CA THR A 41 20.14 4.77 -19.01
C THR A 41 19.51 5.91 -18.22
N GLN A 42 18.63 5.59 -17.29
CA GLN A 42 17.94 6.58 -16.45
C GLN A 42 18.63 6.84 -15.12
N HIS A 43 19.79 6.21 -14.87
CA HIS A 43 20.53 6.27 -13.61
C HIS A 43 19.69 5.82 -12.40
N MET A 44 18.83 4.82 -12.57
CA MET A 44 18.01 4.26 -11.50
C MET A 44 18.83 3.32 -10.63
N ASP A 45 18.50 3.28 -9.34
CA ASP A 45 19.16 2.50 -8.31
C ASP A 45 18.60 1.08 -8.18
N GLY A 46 17.79 0.62 -9.14
CA GLY A 46 17.17 -0.71 -9.09
C GLY A 46 15.75 -0.77 -9.67
N ILE A 47 14.95 -1.72 -9.17
CA ILE A 47 13.58 -1.96 -9.64
C ILE A 47 12.67 -2.49 -8.51
N ASN A 48 11.46 -1.95 -8.42
CA ASN A 48 10.36 -2.49 -7.63
C ASN A 48 9.38 -3.23 -8.54
N LEU A 49 9.18 -4.52 -8.30
CA LEU A 49 8.26 -5.36 -9.05
C LEU A 49 6.86 -5.26 -8.41
N ASP A 50 5.92 -4.72 -9.16
CA ASP A 50 4.53 -4.50 -8.76
C ASP A 50 3.60 -5.30 -9.67
N ILE A 51 3.52 -6.60 -9.40
CA ILE A 51 2.71 -7.55 -10.17
C ILE A 51 1.50 -7.92 -9.34
N GLU A 52 0.33 -7.45 -9.75
CA GLU A 52 -0.93 -7.59 -9.02
C GLU A 52 -1.90 -8.61 -9.63
N GLN A 53 -1.41 -9.51 -10.48
CA GLN A 53 -2.24 -10.48 -11.20
C GLN A 53 -2.51 -11.75 -10.37
N GLU A 54 -3.69 -12.34 -10.52
CA GLU A 54 -4.03 -13.63 -9.88
C GLU A 54 -3.05 -14.73 -10.27
N VAL A 55 -2.61 -15.51 -9.27
CA VAL A 55 -1.74 -16.67 -9.46
C VAL A 55 -2.16 -17.75 -8.48
N GLN A 56 -2.47 -18.93 -9.00
CA GLN A 56 -2.84 -20.08 -8.18
C GLN A 56 -1.60 -20.74 -7.57
N ARG A 57 -1.72 -21.23 -6.34
CA ARG A 57 -0.64 -21.95 -5.65
C ARG A 57 -0.18 -23.15 -6.47
N SER A 58 1.14 -23.34 -6.59
CA SER A 58 1.75 -24.45 -7.34
C SER A 58 1.46 -24.49 -8.84
N SER A 59 0.88 -23.44 -9.42
CA SER A 59 0.76 -23.28 -10.88
C SER A 59 2.12 -23.04 -11.55
N PRO A 60 2.26 -23.21 -12.87
CA PRO A 60 3.47 -22.80 -13.58
C PRO A 60 3.81 -21.31 -13.35
N GLU A 61 2.81 -20.44 -13.28
CA GLU A 61 2.95 -19.00 -12.98
C GLU A 61 3.52 -18.76 -11.57
N TYR A 62 3.15 -19.58 -10.58
CA TYR A 62 3.68 -19.51 -9.21
C TYR A 62 5.21 -19.69 -9.16
N TYR A 63 5.70 -20.71 -9.85
CA TYR A 63 7.14 -20.96 -9.94
C TYR A 63 7.84 -19.94 -10.84
N ALA A 64 7.21 -19.55 -11.95
CA ALA A 64 7.75 -18.57 -12.88
C ALA A 64 7.89 -17.17 -12.27
N LEU A 65 6.95 -16.75 -11.41
CA LEU A 65 7.03 -15.50 -10.69
C LEU A 65 8.21 -15.49 -9.71
N THR A 66 8.40 -16.58 -8.96
CA THR A 66 9.56 -16.75 -8.08
C THR A 66 10.88 -16.69 -8.86
N ALA A 67 10.93 -17.37 -10.00
CA ALA A 67 12.09 -17.34 -10.90
C ALA A 67 12.36 -15.94 -11.46
N LEU A 68 11.32 -15.21 -11.88
CA LEU A 68 11.44 -13.83 -12.34
C LEU A 68 12.09 -12.94 -11.28
N VAL A 69 11.61 -13.00 -10.04
CA VAL A 69 12.15 -12.18 -8.94
C VAL A 69 13.62 -12.51 -8.72
N LYS A 70 13.96 -13.81 -8.61
CA LYS A 70 15.34 -14.26 -8.40
C LYS A 70 16.26 -13.83 -9.54
N GLU A 71 15.88 -14.10 -10.79
CA GLU A 71 16.67 -13.76 -11.98
C GLU A 71 16.84 -12.24 -12.12
N THR A 72 15.81 -11.46 -11.74
CA THR A 72 15.86 -9.99 -11.72
C THR A 72 16.86 -9.52 -10.67
N THR A 73 16.75 -9.99 -9.42
CA THR A 73 17.69 -9.63 -8.34
C THR A 73 19.13 -9.95 -8.72
N ASP A 74 19.40 -11.20 -9.11
CA ASP A 74 20.75 -11.66 -9.47
C ASP A 74 21.35 -10.80 -10.61
N THR A 75 20.54 -10.46 -11.60
CA THR A 75 20.99 -9.69 -12.76
C THR A 75 21.18 -8.21 -12.42
N PHE A 76 20.26 -7.58 -11.68
CA PHE A 76 20.41 -6.19 -11.25
C PHE A 76 21.63 -6.01 -10.34
N HIS A 77 21.81 -6.87 -9.33
CA HIS A 77 22.96 -6.79 -8.41
C HIS A 77 24.30 -7.01 -9.14
N ARG A 78 24.33 -7.87 -10.16
CA ARG A 78 25.51 -8.06 -11.02
C ARG A 78 25.81 -6.84 -11.89
N GLU A 79 24.79 -6.26 -12.51
CA GLU A 79 24.93 -5.25 -13.56
C GLU A 79 24.97 -3.80 -13.04
N ILE A 80 24.40 -3.57 -11.86
CA ILE A 80 24.27 -2.25 -11.23
C ILE A 80 24.66 -2.41 -9.76
N LYS A 81 25.90 -2.06 -9.45
CA LYS A 81 26.46 -2.21 -8.09
C LYS A 81 25.63 -1.42 -7.08
N GLY A 82 25.18 -2.12 -6.03
CA GLY A 82 24.37 -1.51 -4.97
C GLY A 82 22.91 -1.28 -5.35
N SER A 83 22.45 -1.88 -6.46
CA SER A 83 21.04 -1.83 -6.84
C SER A 83 20.12 -2.47 -5.81
N GLN A 84 18.87 -2.04 -5.82
CA GLN A 84 17.80 -2.48 -4.94
C GLN A 84 16.68 -3.13 -5.75
N VAL A 85 16.36 -4.38 -5.46
CA VAL A 85 15.27 -5.13 -6.08
C VAL A 85 14.23 -5.46 -5.03
N THR A 86 13.01 -4.97 -5.20
CA THR A 86 11.92 -5.11 -4.21
C THR A 86 10.66 -5.62 -4.88
N PHE A 87 9.70 -6.11 -4.10
CA PHE A 87 8.47 -6.66 -4.62
C PHE A 87 7.27 -6.21 -3.78
N ASP A 88 6.21 -5.73 -4.44
CA ASP A 88 4.96 -5.35 -3.79
C ASP A 88 4.09 -6.58 -3.53
N VAL A 89 3.66 -6.78 -2.29
CA VAL A 89 2.81 -7.91 -1.90
C VAL A 89 1.50 -7.40 -1.28
N PRO A 90 0.38 -8.15 -1.37
CA PRO A 90 -0.86 -7.75 -0.72
C PRO A 90 -0.71 -7.62 0.80
N TRP A 91 -1.68 -6.96 1.45
CA TRP A 91 -1.67 -6.72 2.90
C TRP A 91 -1.60 -7.99 3.77
N SER A 92 -1.92 -9.18 3.24
CA SER A 92 -1.82 -10.47 3.94
C SER A 92 -1.37 -11.58 2.99
N SER A 93 -0.65 -12.57 3.53
CA SER A 93 -0.22 -13.78 2.81
C SER A 93 -1.35 -14.75 2.46
N ASN A 94 -2.59 -14.47 2.88
CA ASN A 94 -3.75 -15.37 2.72
C ASN A 94 -4.44 -15.23 1.35
N CYS A 95 -3.66 -15.26 0.26
CA CYS A 95 -4.18 -15.28 -1.12
C CYS A 95 -5.12 -14.10 -1.48
N VAL A 96 -4.88 -12.91 -0.93
CA VAL A 96 -5.73 -11.73 -1.15
C VAL A 96 -5.84 -11.42 -2.65
N GLY A 97 -7.08 -11.35 -3.16
CA GLY A 97 -7.36 -11.09 -4.56
C GLY A 97 -6.80 -12.16 -5.51
N GLY A 98 -6.80 -13.44 -5.10
CA GLY A 98 -6.30 -14.54 -5.92
C GLY A 98 -4.77 -14.59 -6.07
N ARG A 99 -4.04 -13.74 -5.35
CA ARG A 99 -2.57 -13.68 -5.37
C ARG A 99 -1.99 -14.69 -4.38
N CYS A 100 -1.94 -15.97 -4.76
CA CYS A 100 -1.36 -17.03 -3.92
C CYS A 100 0.13 -17.25 -4.21
N TYR A 101 0.96 -16.20 -4.14
CA TYR A 101 2.38 -16.27 -4.52
C TYR A 101 3.24 -17.07 -3.55
N ASN A 102 4.46 -17.42 -3.97
CA ASN A 102 5.46 -18.05 -3.12
C ASN A 102 6.17 -17.00 -2.25
N TYR A 103 5.44 -16.45 -1.28
CA TYR A 103 5.92 -15.29 -0.51
C TYR A 103 7.27 -15.52 0.19
N THR A 104 7.53 -16.73 0.69
CA THR A 104 8.80 -17.05 1.36
C THR A 104 9.98 -17.03 0.40
N GLU A 105 9.84 -17.68 -0.76
CA GLU A 105 10.90 -17.71 -1.77
C GLU A 105 11.08 -16.35 -2.44
N ILE A 106 9.99 -15.61 -2.69
CA ILE A 106 10.07 -14.24 -3.22
C ILE A 106 10.78 -13.33 -2.21
N ALA A 107 10.44 -13.40 -0.92
CA ALA A 107 11.13 -12.63 0.12
C ALA A 107 12.62 -12.99 0.19
N TYR A 108 12.95 -14.28 0.10
CA TYR A 108 14.34 -14.73 0.06
C TYR A 108 15.10 -14.17 -1.16
N ALA A 109 14.43 -14.10 -2.32
CA ALA A 109 15.03 -13.72 -3.59
C ALA A 109 15.22 -12.22 -3.82
N CYS A 110 14.39 -11.34 -3.25
CA CYS A 110 14.51 -9.87 -3.40
C CYS A 110 15.19 -9.24 -2.18
N ASP A 111 15.43 -7.92 -2.16
CA ASP A 111 15.99 -7.21 -1.01
C ASP A 111 14.98 -7.06 0.14
N PHE A 112 13.73 -6.70 -0.19
CA PHE A 112 12.61 -6.70 0.74
C PHE A 112 11.25 -6.67 0.01
N LEU A 113 10.21 -7.03 0.76
CA LEU A 113 8.82 -6.88 0.35
C LEU A 113 8.27 -5.54 0.84
N PHE A 114 7.60 -4.82 -0.05
CA PHE A 114 6.75 -3.70 0.33
C PHE A 114 5.32 -4.23 0.44
N VAL A 115 4.81 -4.30 1.67
CA VAL A 115 3.49 -4.87 1.94
C VAL A 115 2.45 -3.75 1.77
N MET A 116 1.57 -3.89 0.78
CA MET A 116 0.52 -2.93 0.44
C MET A 116 -0.61 -2.99 1.47
N SER A 117 -0.38 -2.45 2.68
CA SER A 117 -1.35 -2.42 3.80
C SER A 117 -2.38 -1.30 3.64
N TYR A 118 -3.14 -1.43 2.56
CA TYR A 118 -4.27 -0.59 2.18
C TYR A 118 -5.22 -1.40 1.29
N ASP A 119 -6.41 -0.85 1.04
CA ASP A 119 -7.52 -1.54 0.38
C ASP A 119 -7.87 -2.85 1.09
N GLU A 120 -7.72 -2.87 2.42
CA GLU A 120 -7.89 -4.08 3.24
C GLU A 120 -9.37 -4.47 3.41
N ARG A 121 -10.27 -3.57 3.01
CA ARG A 121 -11.72 -3.77 3.10
C ARG A 121 -12.27 -4.39 1.82
N SER A 122 -12.43 -5.72 1.82
CA SER A 122 -13.16 -6.46 0.78
C SER A 122 -14.67 -6.23 0.88
N LEU A 123 -15.19 -5.19 0.23
CA LEU A 123 -16.61 -4.82 0.33
C LEU A 123 -17.61 -5.93 -0.03
N PRO A 124 -17.43 -6.75 -1.10
CA PRO A 124 -18.41 -7.79 -1.47
C PRO A 124 -18.63 -8.86 -0.40
N TRP A 125 -17.68 -9.02 0.53
CA TRP A 125 -17.69 -10.02 1.60
C TRP A 125 -17.75 -9.40 3.00
N SER A 126 -18.01 -8.08 3.07
CA SER A 126 -18.12 -7.32 4.31
C SER A 126 -19.58 -7.18 4.74
N GLN A 127 -19.81 -6.58 5.91
CA GLN A 127 -21.15 -6.25 6.41
C GLN A 127 -21.87 -5.13 5.60
N CYS A 128 -21.35 -4.75 4.43
CA CYS A 128 -21.81 -3.61 3.62
C CYS A 128 -21.85 -2.29 4.41
N ILE A 129 -20.87 -2.11 5.29
CA ILE A 129 -20.69 -0.90 6.08
C ILE A 129 -19.41 -0.24 5.61
N ALA A 130 -19.31 1.09 5.67
CA ALA A 130 -18.06 1.79 5.43
C ALA A 130 -17.02 1.48 6.53
N GLY A 131 -15.73 1.69 6.25
CA GLY A 131 -14.71 1.48 7.28
C GLY A 131 -13.33 1.89 6.82
N ALA A 132 -12.36 1.71 7.70
CA ALA A 132 -10.99 2.12 7.46
C ALA A 132 -10.41 1.42 6.23
N ASN A 133 -9.64 2.17 5.45
CA ASN A 133 -8.88 1.64 4.32
C ASN A 133 -7.76 0.69 4.79
N SER A 134 -7.15 1.02 5.93
CA SER A 134 -6.13 0.19 6.59
C SER A 134 -6.38 0.14 8.10
N PRO A 135 -7.35 -0.68 8.57
CA PRO A 135 -7.69 -0.76 9.98
C PRO A 135 -6.53 -1.37 10.78
N TYR A 136 -6.15 -0.74 11.89
CA TYR A 136 -4.93 -1.08 12.64
C TYR A 136 -4.77 -2.56 12.94
N THR A 137 -5.78 -3.19 13.56
CA THR A 137 -5.70 -4.62 13.95
C THR A 137 -5.58 -5.55 12.74
N GLN A 138 -6.26 -5.25 11.64
CA GLN A 138 -6.20 -6.06 10.42
C GLN A 138 -4.83 -5.92 9.75
N THR A 139 -4.34 -4.68 9.61
CA THR A 139 -3.01 -4.38 9.11
C THR A 139 -1.96 -5.19 9.87
N LEU A 140 -1.97 -5.11 11.21
CA LEU A 140 -0.97 -5.83 12.04
C LEU A 140 -1.08 -7.34 11.90
N THR A 141 -2.30 -7.88 11.81
CA THR A 141 -2.52 -9.33 11.60
C THR A 141 -1.88 -9.80 10.29
N GLY A 142 -1.97 -9.00 9.22
CA GLY A 142 -1.31 -9.28 7.95
C GLY A 142 0.21 -9.44 8.06
N TYR A 143 0.90 -8.63 8.87
CA TYR A 143 2.34 -8.79 9.12
C TYR A 143 2.64 -10.02 9.95
N GLU A 144 1.83 -10.31 10.98
CA GLU A 144 2.01 -11.54 11.76
C GLU A 144 1.80 -12.79 10.91
N ASP A 145 0.89 -12.77 9.93
CA ASP A 145 0.70 -13.86 8.97
C ASP A 145 1.97 -14.09 8.12
N TYR A 146 2.56 -13.01 7.57
CA TYR A 146 3.83 -13.08 6.83
C TYR A 146 4.98 -13.61 7.69
N ILE A 147 5.08 -13.17 8.95
CA ILE A 147 6.11 -13.62 9.87
C ILE A 147 5.91 -15.09 10.24
N LYS A 148 4.65 -15.51 10.46
CA LYS A 148 4.28 -16.88 10.82
C LYS A 148 4.66 -17.90 9.73
N ILE A 149 4.60 -17.51 8.46
CA ILE A 149 5.05 -18.37 7.35
C ILE A 149 6.58 -18.37 7.16
N GLY A 150 7.34 -17.64 8.00
CA GLY A 150 8.80 -17.69 8.06
C GLY A 150 9.52 -16.49 7.44
N ILE A 151 8.83 -15.44 7.04
CA ILE A 151 9.48 -14.24 6.50
C ILE A 151 10.05 -13.41 7.66
N SER A 152 11.34 -13.09 7.58
CA SER A 152 11.98 -12.24 8.59
C SER A 152 11.32 -10.85 8.63
N PRO A 153 11.02 -10.30 9.82
CA PRO A 153 10.60 -8.90 9.98
C PRO A 153 11.49 -7.89 9.21
N LYS A 154 12.80 -8.14 9.15
CA LYS A 154 13.78 -7.31 8.44
C LYS A 154 13.65 -7.33 6.90
N LYS A 155 12.71 -8.11 6.37
CA LYS A 155 12.37 -8.18 4.94
C LYS A 155 11.04 -7.51 4.62
N LEU A 156 10.35 -6.95 5.61
CA LEU A 156 9.02 -6.39 5.45
C LEU A 156 9.08 -4.87 5.66
N VAL A 157 8.64 -4.11 4.66
CA VAL A 157 8.36 -2.68 4.75
C VAL A 157 6.85 -2.49 4.78
N MET A 158 6.37 -1.72 5.76
CA MET A 158 4.94 -1.45 5.88
C MET A 158 4.49 -0.32 4.96
N GLY A 159 3.69 -0.62 3.94
CA GLY A 159 3.11 0.37 3.04
C GLY A 159 1.76 0.87 3.55
N ILE A 160 1.66 2.15 3.90
CA ILE A 160 0.40 2.76 4.40
C ILE A 160 -0.25 3.68 3.37
N PRO A 161 -1.57 3.88 3.39
CA PRO A 161 -2.24 4.78 2.46
C PRO A 161 -2.12 6.24 2.93
N TRP A 162 -1.77 7.13 2.01
CA TRP A 162 -1.97 8.58 2.14
C TRP A 162 -3.23 9.04 1.40
N TYR A 163 -4.18 8.13 1.26
CA TYR A 163 -5.52 8.38 0.76
C TYR A 163 -6.53 7.72 1.68
N GLY A 164 -7.76 8.18 1.60
CA GLY A 164 -8.90 7.55 2.23
C GLY A 164 -9.85 6.97 1.21
N VAL A 165 -10.94 6.38 1.70
CA VAL A 165 -12.04 5.90 0.88
C VAL A 165 -13.30 6.66 1.28
N ASP A 166 -13.95 7.27 0.29
CA ASP A 166 -15.25 7.93 0.40
C ASP A 166 -16.33 6.95 -0.04
N TYR A 167 -17.23 6.62 0.88
CA TYR A 167 -18.34 5.70 0.68
C TYR A 167 -19.65 6.48 0.58
N THR A 168 -20.46 6.20 -0.45
CA THR A 168 -21.85 6.64 -0.47
C THR A 168 -22.69 5.76 0.47
N CYS A 169 -23.39 6.38 1.40
CA CYS A 169 -24.25 5.71 2.37
C CYS A 169 -25.68 5.59 1.82
N GLN A 170 -26.22 4.37 1.77
CA GLN A 170 -27.66 4.16 1.63
C GLN A 170 -28.41 4.58 2.91
N ASN A 171 -27.77 4.38 4.07
CA ASN A 171 -28.28 4.82 5.36
C ASN A 171 -27.12 5.19 6.27
N LEU A 172 -27.26 6.31 6.99
CA LEU A 172 -26.35 6.72 8.06
C LEU A 172 -27.11 6.67 9.39
N SER A 173 -26.71 5.77 10.28
CA SER A 173 -27.34 5.65 11.60
C SER A 173 -26.97 6.81 12.52
N LYS A 174 -27.72 6.96 13.62
CA LYS A 174 -27.41 7.92 14.69
C LYS A 174 -26.05 7.65 15.35
N ASP A 175 -25.60 6.40 15.34
CA ASP A 175 -24.29 5.95 15.84
C ASP A 175 -23.18 6.07 14.78
N HIS A 176 -23.42 6.84 13.72
CA HIS A 176 -22.48 7.10 12.62
C HIS A 176 -22.08 5.85 11.82
N VAL A 177 -22.94 4.84 11.76
CA VAL A 177 -22.73 3.66 10.93
C VAL A 177 -23.28 3.93 9.53
N CYS A 178 -22.40 3.96 8.53
CA CYS A 178 -22.76 4.12 7.12
C CYS A 178 -22.96 2.75 6.47
N THR A 179 -24.20 2.36 6.21
CA THR A 179 -24.52 1.19 5.37
C THR A 179 -24.38 1.60 3.91
N THR A 180 -23.51 0.93 3.16
CA THR A 180 -23.16 1.26 1.77
C THR A 180 -24.02 0.55 0.74
N ALA A 181 -24.56 -0.61 1.09
CA ALA A 181 -25.42 -1.42 0.23
C ALA A 181 -26.15 -2.51 1.04
N LYS A 182 -27.06 -3.24 0.40
CA LYS A 182 -27.56 -4.52 0.91
C LYS A 182 -26.58 -5.64 0.58
N HIS A 183 -26.45 -6.63 1.46
CA HIS A 183 -25.63 -7.82 1.21
C HIS A 183 -26.09 -8.52 -0.09
N PRO A 184 -25.19 -8.89 -1.03
CA PRO A 184 -23.72 -8.99 -0.94
C PRO A 184 -22.92 -7.74 -1.40
N CYS A 185 -23.37 -6.54 -1.05
CA CYS A 185 -22.68 -5.26 -1.24
C CYS A 185 -22.29 -4.91 -2.68
N LYS A 186 -22.93 -5.54 -3.69
CA LYS A 186 -22.61 -5.36 -5.11
C LYS A 186 -22.80 -3.92 -5.59
N ASP A 187 -23.76 -3.22 -4.98
CA ASP A 187 -24.12 -1.84 -5.35
C ASP A 187 -23.38 -0.79 -4.48
N ALA A 188 -22.38 -1.20 -3.70
CA ALA A 188 -21.64 -0.29 -2.83
C ALA A 188 -20.76 0.66 -3.66
N VAL A 189 -21.12 1.93 -3.67
CA VAL A 189 -20.35 2.99 -4.34
C VAL A 189 -19.29 3.52 -3.38
N HIS A 190 -18.04 3.51 -3.82
CA HIS A 190 -16.91 4.03 -3.08
C HIS A 190 -15.80 4.49 -4.03
N GLN A 191 -14.99 5.44 -3.57
CA GLN A 191 -13.88 5.98 -4.34
C GLN A 191 -12.70 6.34 -3.45
N GLN A 192 -11.50 6.20 -3.98
CA GLN A 192 -10.29 6.69 -3.35
C GLN A 192 -10.25 8.22 -3.36
N VAL A 193 -9.91 8.83 -2.21
CA VAL A 193 -9.79 10.28 -2.06
C VAL A 193 -8.42 10.63 -1.47
N PRO A 194 -7.58 11.43 -2.19
CA PRO A 194 -6.30 11.88 -1.66
C PRO A 194 -6.41 12.66 -0.35
N TYR A 195 -5.43 12.49 0.56
CA TYR A 195 -5.40 13.20 1.84
C TYR A 195 -5.57 14.71 1.74
N LYS A 196 -4.99 15.36 0.72
CA LYS A 196 -5.18 16.81 0.46
C LYS A 196 -6.62 17.23 0.25
N LEU A 197 -7.46 16.38 -0.36
CA LEU A 197 -8.87 16.68 -0.55
C LEU A 197 -9.66 16.44 0.74
N ILE A 198 -9.32 15.37 1.46
CA ILE A 198 -9.87 15.09 2.79
C ILE A 198 -9.64 16.27 3.73
N MET A 199 -8.42 16.80 3.80
CA MET A 199 -8.09 17.92 4.69
C MET A 199 -8.80 19.24 4.31
N LYS A 200 -9.15 19.43 3.04
CA LYS A 200 -9.97 20.59 2.59
C LYS A 200 -11.45 20.45 2.98
N GLN A 201 -11.93 19.22 3.13
CA GLN A 201 -13.34 18.93 3.42
C GLN A 201 -13.62 18.72 4.90
N VAL A 202 -12.75 18.02 5.64
CA VAL A 202 -13.01 17.55 7.00
C VAL A 202 -13.34 18.68 7.98
N ASN A 203 -12.68 19.83 7.85
CA ASN A 203 -12.95 20.98 8.71
C ASN A 203 -14.28 21.66 8.39
N ASN A 204 -14.82 21.46 7.19
CA ASN A 204 -16.11 21.99 6.77
C ASN A 204 -17.23 20.96 6.89
N SER A 205 -16.90 19.69 7.20
CA SER A 205 -17.91 18.66 7.39
C SER A 205 -18.71 18.94 8.68
N PRO A 206 -20.02 18.66 8.71
CA PRO A 206 -20.84 18.83 9.91
C PRO A 206 -20.34 18.00 11.09
N SER A 207 -19.80 16.82 10.81
CA SER A 207 -19.28 15.89 11.81
C SER A 207 -17.91 16.25 12.36
N LYS A 208 -17.13 17.06 11.61
CA LYS A 208 -15.67 17.16 11.77
C LYS A 208 -15.03 15.76 11.71
N SER A 209 -13.76 15.65 12.08
CA SER A 209 -13.12 14.34 12.20
C SER A 209 -13.60 13.64 13.47
N LEU A 210 -14.11 12.43 13.30
CA LEU A 210 -14.39 11.46 14.36
C LEU A 210 -13.27 10.42 14.40
N TRP A 211 -13.18 9.68 15.52
CA TRP A 211 -12.18 8.62 15.72
C TRP A 211 -12.86 7.30 16.07
N ASP A 212 -12.57 6.26 15.29
CA ASP A 212 -13.00 4.91 15.62
C ASP A 212 -11.96 4.21 16.50
N LYS A 213 -12.34 3.84 17.73
CA LYS A 213 -11.43 3.19 18.68
C LYS A 213 -11.07 1.75 18.31
N SER A 214 -11.91 1.07 17.53
CA SER A 214 -11.70 -0.34 17.18
C SER A 214 -10.73 -0.48 16.00
N GLN A 215 -10.89 0.38 15.00
CA GLN A 215 -10.06 0.41 13.79
C GLN A 215 -8.85 1.32 13.94
N GLN A 216 -8.84 2.19 14.97
CA GLN A 216 -7.80 3.20 15.22
C GLN A 216 -7.58 4.10 14.00
N SER A 217 -8.68 4.55 13.40
CA SER A 217 -8.68 5.37 12.19
C SER A 217 -9.68 6.51 12.32
N PRO A 218 -9.35 7.69 11.75
CA PRO A 218 -10.31 8.78 11.64
C PRO A 218 -11.31 8.55 10.51
N TYR A 219 -12.47 9.16 10.68
CA TYR A 219 -13.47 9.26 9.62
C TYR A 219 -14.30 10.54 9.79
N TYR A 220 -15.02 10.94 8.75
CA TYR A 220 -16.04 11.97 8.84
C TYR A 220 -17.20 11.65 7.90
N HIS A 221 -18.34 12.29 8.11
CA HIS A 221 -19.47 12.23 7.19
C HIS A 221 -19.88 13.62 6.71
N TYR A 222 -20.36 13.67 5.48
CA TYR A 222 -20.91 14.87 4.85
C TYR A 222 -22.12 14.50 3.98
N GLN A 223 -22.86 15.50 3.51
CA GLN A 223 -23.91 15.33 2.53
C GLN A 223 -23.50 16.01 1.23
N ASP A 224 -23.59 15.31 0.11
CA ASP A 224 -23.29 15.88 -1.20
C ASP A 224 -24.40 16.87 -1.64
N LYS A 225 -24.20 17.54 -2.79
CA LYS A 225 -25.19 18.49 -3.33
C LYS A 225 -26.50 17.82 -3.78
N ALA A 226 -26.50 16.52 -4.02
CA ALA A 226 -27.66 15.74 -4.41
C ALA A 226 -28.44 15.21 -3.19
N GLY A 227 -27.93 15.42 -1.98
CA GLY A 227 -28.56 14.98 -0.74
C GLY A 227 -28.11 13.59 -0.27
N HIS A 228 -27.15 12.95 -0.94
CA HIS A 228 -26.62 11.66 -0.49
C HIS A 228 -25.68 11.85 0.69
N PHE A 229 -25.78 10.95 1.67
CA PHE A 229 -24.81 10.90 2.76
C PHE A 229 -23.55 10.17 2.29
N HIS A 230 -22.41 10.70 2.71
CA HIS A 230 -21.10 10.13 2.47
C HIS A 230 -20.38 9.90 3.79
N GLN A 231 -19.57 8.86 3.86
CA GLN A 231 -18.64 8.63 4.97
C GLN A 231 -17.24 8.38 4.41
N VAL A 232 -16.29 9.20 4.84
CA VAL A 232 -14.90 9.16 4.38
C VAL A 232 -14.02 8.65 5.51
N TRP A 233 -13.32 7.55 5.26
CA TRP A 233 -12.35 6.95 6.17
C TRP A 233 -10.94 7.15 5.65
N TYR A 234 -9.99 7.47 6.53
CA TYR A 234 -8.63 7.80 6.11
C TYR A 234 -7.62 7.51 7.22
N ASP A 235 -6.33 7.69 6.91
CA ASP A 235 -5.26 7.67 7.91
C ASP A 235 -4.74 9.10 8.13
N ASN A 236 -4.40 9.42 9.39
CA ASN A 236 -3.84 10.70 9.79
C ASN A 236 -2.54 10.49 10.59
N PRO A 237 -1.83 11.56 11.01
CA PRO A 237 -0.58 11.39 11.76
C PRO A 237 -0.71 10.53 13.03
N GLN A 238 -1.88 10.53 13.69
CA GLN A 238 -2.13 9.71 14.87
C GLN A 238 -2.22 8.21 14.52
N SER A 239 -3.08 7.82 13.56
CA SER A 239 -3.23 6.41 13.16
C SER A 239 -1.94 5.85 12.56
N ILE A 240 -1.23 6.66 11.76
CA ILE A 240 0.07 6.31 11.19
C ILE A 240 1.11 6.10 12.29
N SER A 241 1.14 6.97 13.31
CA SER A 241 2.10 6.83 14.42
C SER A 241 1.91 5.53 15.21
N LEU A 242 0.67 5.04 15.35
CA LEU A 242 0.40 3.74 15.97
C LEU A 242 1.02 2.60 15.16
N LYS A 243 0.83 2.62 13.84
CA LYS A 243 1.42 1.64 12.91
C LYS A 243 2.94 1.72 12.90
N ALA A 244 3.51 2.93 12.89
CA ALA A 244 4.95 3.15 12.97
C ALA A 244 5.57 2.66 14.29
N ALA A 245 4.82 2.69 15.40
CA ALA A 245 5.26 2.09 16.66
C ALA A 245 5.32 0.56 16.58
N TYR A 246 4.35 -0.09 15.92
CA TYR A 246 4.41 -1.53 15.65
C TYR A 246 5.62 -1.90 14.78
N VAL A 247 5.88 -1.15 13.70
CA VAL A 247 7.05 -1.34 12.82
C VAL A 247 8.34 -1.37 13.65
N GLN A 248 8.49 -0.45 14.61
CA GLN A 248 9.65 -0.40 15.51
C GLN A 248 9.69 -1.59 16.47
N ASN A 249 8.60 -1.84 17.18
CA ASN A 249 8.52 -2.89 18.21
C ASN A 249 8.71 -4.28 17.62
N ARG A 250 8.20 -4.54 16.41
CA ARG A 250 8.32 -5.83 15.73
C ARG A 250 9.64 -5.99 14.97
N GLY A 251 10.42 -4.91 14.84
CA GLY A 251 11.68 -4.92 14.09
C GLY A 251 11.48 -5.08 12.59
N LEU A 252 10.40 -4.51 12.05
CA LEU A 252 10.20 -4.45 10.61
C LEU A 252 11.29 -3.59 9.95
N LEU A 253 11.58 -3.83 8.67
CA LEU A 253 12.64 -3.10 7.95
C LEU A 253 12.36 -1.59 7.90
N GLY A 254 11.09 -1.22 7.70
CA GLY A 254 10.69 0.17 7.63
C GLY A 254 9.20 0.37 7.41
N ILE A 255 8.84 1.62 7.15
CA ILE A 255 7.50 2.06 6.80
C ILE A 255 7.61 2.99 5.60
N GLY A 256 6.66 2.90 4.68
CA GLY A 256 6.52 3.77 3.51
C GLY A 256 5.05 4.01 3.20
N MET A 257 4.79 4.71 2.11
CA MET A 257 3.45 5.23 1.79
C MET A 257 3.04 5.04 0.33
N TRP A 258 1.74 4.85 0.12
CA TRP A 258 1.10 4.98 -1.18
C TRP A 258 0.07 6.12 -1.17
N HIS A 259 0.25 7.21 -1.91
CA HIS A 259 1.52 7.63 -2.50
C HIS A 259 1.76 9.13 -2.28
N ALA A 260 3.00 9.56 -2.43
CA ALA A 260 3.47 10.86 -1.96
C ALA A 260 2.67 12.07 -2.48
N ASN A 261 2.13 12.01 -3.71
CA ASN A 261 1.39 13.12 -4.33
C ASN A 261 -0.04 13.34 -3.76
N CYS A 262 -0.47 12.48 -2.82
CA CYS A 262 -1.75 12.62 -2.15
C CYS A 262 -1.77 13.75 -1.12
N LEU A 263 -0.59 14.25 -0.72
CA LEU A 263 -0.44 15.42 0.15
C LEU A 263 -0.50 16.73 -0.65
N ASP A 264 -0.70 17.85 0.06
CA ASP A 264 -0.70 19.19 -0.52
C ASP A 264 0.68 19.84 -0.31
N TYR A 265 1.41 20.02 -1.40
CA TYR A 265 2.73 20.66 -1.41
C TYR A 265 2.68 22.13 -1.85
N SER A 266 1.52 22.78 -1.77
CA SER A 266 1.39 24.21 -2.03
C SER A 266 2.07 25.06 -0.96
N GLU A 267 2.26 26.35 -1.26
CA GLU A 267 2.93 27.29 -0.36
C GLU A 267 2.09 27.71 0.86
N ASP A 268 0.82 27.28 0.93
CA ASP A 268 -0.09 27.54 2.05
C ASP A 268 0.46 26.98 3.37
N ALA A 269 0.37 27.79 4.44
CA ALA A 269 0.95 27.44 5.73
C ALA A 269 0.29 26.21 6.37
N THR A 270 -1.01 26.02 6.15
CA THR A 270 -1.74 24.85 6.67
C THR A 270 -1.35 23.60 5.89
N ALA A 271 -1.27 23.69 4.56
CA ALA A 271 -0.82 22.60 3.70
C ALA A 271 0.60 22.13 4.06
N LYS A 272 1.55 23.06 4.23
CA LYS A 272 2.92 22.75 4.67
C LYS A 272 2.93 21.99 5.99
N LYS A 273 2.22 22.48 7.00
CA LYS A 273 2.14 21.85 8.32
C LYS A 273 1.56 20.43 8.23
N GLN A 274 0.44 20.25 7.52
CA GLN A 274 -0.19 18.93 7.35
C GLN A 274 0.75 17.95 6.64
N THR A 275 1.44 18.39 5.59
CA THR A 275 2.42 17.59 4.87
C THR A 275 3.60 17.20 5.76
N GLU A 276 4.16 18.14 6.53
CA GLU A 276 5.22 17.89 7.50
C GLU A 276 4.80 16.87 8.57
N GLU A 277 3.58 16.97 9.09
CA GLU A 277 3.05 16.03 10.09
C GLU A 277 2.91 14.60 9.54
N MET A 278 2.46 14.44 8.30
CA MET A 278 2.38 13.12 7.64
C MET A 278 3.76 12.49 7.43
N TRP A 279 4.74 13.27 6.97
CA TRP A 279 6.13 12.81 6.86
C TRP A 279 6.75 12.49 8.22
N LYS A 280 6.45 13.29 9.25
CA LYS A 280 6.93 13.07 10.62
C LYS A 280 6.35 11.79 11.22
N ALA A 281 5.10 11.44 10.90
CA ALA A 281 4.45 10.23 11.39
C ALA A 281 5.12 8.93 10.89
N LEU A 282 5.83 8.97 9.75
CA LEU A 282 6.63 7.83 9.26
C LEU A 282 7.98 7.67 9.97
N ARG A 283 8.48 8.71 10.65
CA ARG A 283 9.81 8.66 11.27
C ARG A 283 9.77 7.90 12.58
N LYS A 284 10.84 7.15 12.86
CA LYS A 284 11.06 6.56 14.18
C LYS A 284 11.07 7.68 15.22
N LYS A 285 10.29 7.51 16.29
CA LYS A 285 10.51 8.30 17.51
C LYS A 285 11.72 7.64 18.18
N LEU A 286 12.89 8.28 18.02
CA LEU A 286 14.09 7.92 18.76
C LEU A 286 13.87 8.15 20.26
#